data_AF-A0A357PTK8-F1
#
_entry.id   AF-A0A357PTK8-F1
#
_cell.length_a   1.000
_cell.length_b   1.000
_cell.length_c   1.000
_cell.angle_alpha   90.00
_cell.angle_beta   90.00
_cell.angle_gamma   90.00
#
_symmetry.space_group_name_H-M   'P 1'
#
loop_
_entity.id
_entity.type
_entity.pdbx_description
1 polymer ?
#
loop_
_entity_poly.entity_id
_entity_poly.type
_entity_poly.pdbx_seq_one_letter_code
_entity_poly.pdbx_strand_id
1 'polypeptide(L)'
;MPRAKPDIDKLAYVLGLNEYQTRVLKQNYGKYDVCHLVLRGGVLYAPRNRVRGLFNWLLHPFSAPYADLIGRDKILMHASRNVKLVAGGYHCIRTDNGKLWSDKYGNIITSDVAHRAISEQLH
;
A
#
# COMPACT_ATOMS: atom_id res chain seq x y z
N MET A 1 -4.06 20.23 21.23
CA MET A 1 -4.27 20.93 19.94
C MET A 1 -5.03 20.01 19.01
N PRO A 2 -6.13 20.43 18.38
CA PRO A 2 -6.80 19.61 17.38
C PRO A 2 -5.81 19.35 16.24
N ARG A 3 -5.54 18.08 15.90
CA ARG A 3 -4.77 17.73 14.71
C ARG A 3 -5.51 18.33 13.51
N ALA A 4 -4.86 19.25 12.79
CA ALA A 4 -5.38 19.76 11.53
C ALA A 4 -5.76 18.57 10.65
N LYS A 5 -6.98 18.58 10.09
CA LYS A 5 -7.38 17.54 9.15
C LYS A 5 -6.36 17.52 8.01
N PRO A 6 -5.78 16.36 7.66
CA PRO A 6 -4.85 16.29 6.56
C PRO A 6 -5.56 16.70 5.27
N ASP A 7 -4.96 17.65 4.54
CA ASP A 7 -5.44 18.09 3.25
C ASP A 7 -5.15 16.99 2.21
N ILE A 8 -6.13 16.13 1.98
CA ILE A 8 -6.03 14.97 1.09
C ILE A 8 -5.82 15.41 -0.36
N ASP A 9 -6.34 16.57 -0.78
CA ASP A 9 -6.17 17.07 -2.13
C ASP A 9 -4.71 17.48 -2.38
N LYS A 10 -4.11 18.19 -1.43
CA LYS A 10 -2.68 18.49 -1.46
C LYS A 10 -1.83 17.21 -1.44
N LEU A 11 -2.20 16.24 -0.61
CA LEU A 11 -1.50 14.95 -0.50
C LEU A 11 -1.59 14.15 -1.80
N ALA A 12 -2.75 14.13 -2.43
CA ALA A 12 -2.98 13.50 -3.73
C ALA A 12 -2.15 14.15 -4.83
N TYR A 13 -2.10 15.49 -4.86
CA TYR A 13 -1.26 16.22 -5.80
C TYR A 13 0.23 15.90 -5.62
N VAL A 14 0.74 15.94 -4.39
CA VAL A 14 2.15 15.68 -4.09
C VAL A 14 2.55 14.24 -4.41
N LEU A 15 1.68 13.27 -4.12
CA LEU A 15 1.95 11.86 -4.42
C LEU A 15 1.63 11.49 -5.88
N GLY A 16 1.06 12.40 -6.68
CA GLY A 16 0.63 12.09 -8.05
C GLY A 16 -0.47 11.04 -8.13
N LEU A 17 -1.38 11.03 -7.16
CA LEU A 17 -2.49 10.08 -7.13
C LEU A 17 -3.49 10.38 -8.23
N ASN A 18 -4.07 9.32 -8.79
CA ASN A 18 -5.18 9.49 -9.72
C ASN A 18 -6.51 9.77 -8.98
N GLU A 19 -7.56 10.06 -9.75
CA GLU A 19 -8.88 10.38 -9.22
C GLU A 19 -9.46 9.26 -8.35
N TYR A 20 -9.31 8.00 -8.77
CA TYR A 20 -9.79 6.84 -8.02
C TYR A 20 -9.11 6.73 -6.65
N GLN A 21 -7.77 6.76 -6.62
CA GLN A 21 -6.96 6.68 -5.40
C GLN A 21 -7.29 7.84 -4.45
N THR A 22 -7.40 9.04 -4.99
CA THR A 22 -7.77 10.25 -4.25
C THR A 22 -9.16 10.10 -3.62
N ARG A 23 -10.14 9.61 -4.38
CA ARG A 23 -11.51 9.37 -3.90
C ARG A 23 -11.53 8.31 -2.79
N VAL A 24 -10.79 7.21 -2.94
CA VAL A 24 -10.69 6.15 -1.91
C VAL A 24 -10.09 6.71 -0.62
N LEU A 25 -9.00 7.49 -0.72
CA LEU A 25 -8.40 8.15 0.43
C LEU A 25 -9.36 9.13 1.11
N LYS A 26 -10.07 9.98 0.35
CA LYS A 26 -11.05 10.92 0.91
C LYS A 26 -12.15 10.21 1.69
N GLN A 27 -12.71 9.13 1.12
CA GLN A 27 -13.80 8.36 1.74
C GLN A 27 -13.33 7.60 3.00
N ASN A 28 -12.05 7.24 3.07
CA ASN A 28 -11.54 6.35 4.11
C ASN A 28 -10.39 6.97 4.93
N TYR A 29 -10.22 8.30 4.91
CA TYR A 29 -9.04 8.95 5.49
C TYR A 29 -8.82 8.61 6.96
N GLY A 30 -9.90 8.48 7.75
CA GLY A 30 -9.83 8.11 9.17
C GLY A 30 -9.29 6.69 9.41
N LYS A 31 -9.37 5.81 8.40
CA LYS A 31 -8.85 4.44 8.46
C LYS A 31 -7.36 4.38 8.17
N TYR A 32 -6.77 5.40 7.54
CA TYR A 32 -5.39 5.34 7.06
C TYR A 32 -4.43 6.24 7.86
N ASP A 33 -3.20 5.74 8.02
CA ASP A 33 -2.09 6.55 8.48
C ASP A 33 -1.56 7.36 7.30
N VAL A 34 -2.15 8.54 7.11
CA VAL A 34 -1.86 9.43 5.98
C VAL A 34 -0.40 9.89 5.90
N CYS A 35 0.35 9.82 7.01
CA CYS A 35 1.76 10.22 7.06
C CYS A 35 2.69 9.18 6.40
N HIS A 36 2.22 7.95 6.26
CA HIS A 36 3.01 6.82 5.77
C HIS A 36 2.47 6.27 4.44
N LEU A 37 1.71 7.09 3.70
CA LEU A 37 1.26 6.76 2.34
C LEU A 37 2.46 6.73 1.40
N VAL A 38 2.56 5.67 0.60
CA VAL A 38 3.65 5.51 -0.37
C VAL A 38 3.06 5.09 -1.71
N LEU A 39 3.23 5.93 -2.75
CA LEU A 39 2.93 5.52 -4.13
C LEU A 39 4.18 4.87 -4.73
N ARG A 40 4.06 3.62 -5.18
CA ARG A 40 5.14 2.91 -5.88
C ARG A 40 4.56 2.10 -7.03
N GLY A 41 5.00 2.43 -8.25
CA GLY A 41 4.54 1.70 -9.44
C GLY A 41 3.01 1.69 -9.56
N GLY A 42 2.39 2.86 -9.70
CA GLY A 42 0.94 3.00 -9.92
C GLY A 42 0.05 2.52 -8.77
N VAL A 43 0.63 1.91 -7.73
CA VAL A 43 -0.06 1.36 -6.57
C VAL A 43 0.26 2.18 -5.34
N LEU A 44 -0.79 2.65 -4.70
CA LEU A 44 -0.73 3.36 -3.44
C LEU A 44 -0.78 2.34 -2.30
N TYR A 45 0.33 2.25 -1.56
CA TYR A 45 0.39 1.58 -0.27
C TYR A 45 -0.25 2.50 0.78
N ALA A 46 -1.39 2.09 1.32
CA ALA A 46 -2.14 2.82 2.32
C ALA A 46 -2.18 2.08 3.66
N PRO A 47 -1.20 2.31 4.56
CA PRO A 47 -1.21 1.71 5.88
C PRO A 47 -2.46 2.15 6.64
N ARG A 48 -3.09 1.21 7.34
CA ARG A 48 -4.23 1.48 8.20
C ARG A 48 -3.76 1.97 9.57
N ASN A 49 -4.48 2.97 10.09
CA ASN A 49 -4.38 3.36 11.49
C ASN A 49 -4.65 2.13 12.35
N ARG A 50 -3.66 1.66 13.09
CA ARG A 50 -3.94 0.74 14.20
C ARG A 50 -4.75 1.53 15.21
N VAL A 51 -5.96 1.08 15.53
CA VAL A 51 -6.58 1.46 16.79
C VAL A 51 -5.60 0.99 17.87
N ARG A 52 -4.79 1.92 18.38
CA ARG A 52 -3.72 1.67 19.35
C ARG A 52 -4.37 1.23 20.66
N GLY A 53 -4.68 -0.05 20.80
CA GLY A 53 -4.74 -0.67 22.12
C GLY A 53 -3.31 -0.71 22.66
N LEU A 54 -3.05 -0.08 23.82
CA LEU A 54 -1.73 -0.05 24.47
C LEU A 54 -1.05 -1.42 24.55
N PHE A 55 -1.84 -2.50 24.68
CA PHE A 55 -1.36 -3.88 24.78
C PHE A 55 -0.64 -4.41 23.53
N ASN A 56 -0.92 -3.88 22.34
CA ASN A 56 -0.38 -4.44 21.09
C ASN A 56 0.97 -3.83 20.68
N TRP A 57 1.39 -2.74 21.32
CA TRP A 57 2.66 -2.06 21.05
C TRP A 57 3.86 -2.77 21.69
N LEU A 58 3.66 -3.38 22.87
CA LEU A 58 4.69 -4.10 23.62
C LEU A 58 5.03 -5.47 22.99
N LEU A 59 4.06 -6.14 22.38
CA LEU A 59 4.25 -7.52 21.93
C LEU A 59 4.84 -7.65 20.52
N HIS A 60 4.66 -6.65 19.64
CA HIS A 60 5.11 -6.75 18.24
C HIS A 60 5.51 -5.41 17.61
N PRO A 61 6.71 -4.87 17.94
CA PRO A 61 7.24 -3.67 17.29
C PRO A 61 7.48 -3.84 15.78
N PHE A 62 7.62 -5.09 15.30
CA PHE A 62 7.96 -5.41 13.90
C PHE A 62 6.82 -6.02 13.08
N SER A 63 5.62 -6.17 13.62
CA SER A 63 4.48 -6.58 12.78
C SER A 63 4.24 -5.48 11.75
N ALA A 64 4.25 -5.80 10.46
CA ALA A 64 3.86 -4.84 9.43
C ALA A 64 2.42 -4.38 9.69
N PRO A 65 2.11 -3.07 9.66
CA PRO A 65 0.73 -2.61 9.73
C PRO A 65 -0.07 -3.18 8.55
N TYR A 66 -1.33 -3.49 8.81
CA TYR A 66 -2.27 -3.79 7.75
C TYR A 66 -2.30 -2.62 6.77
N ALA A 67 -2.26 -2.90 5.48
CA ALA A 67 -2.34 -1.87 4.45
C ALA A 67 -3.34 -2.27 3.36
N ASP A 68 -4.01 -1.28 2.80
CA ASP A 68 -4.74 -1.44 1.55
C ASP A 68 -3.76 -1.14 0.40
N LEU A 69 -3.77 -1.99 -0.64
CA LEU A 69 -3.07 -1.72 -1.89
C LEU A 69 -4.06 -1.18 -2.90
N ILE A 70 -3.98 0.10 -3.18
CA ILE A 70 -4.93 0.79 -4.05
C ILE A 70 -4.23 0.99 -5.40
N GLY A 71 -4.60 0.17 -6.37
CA GLY A 71 -4.11 0.27 -7.75
C GLY A 71 -4.68 1.49 -8.47
N ARG A 72 -4.43 1.55 -9.78
CA ARG A 72 -4.81 2.70 -10.60
C ARG A 72 -6.33 2.92 -10.61
N ASP A 73 -7.09 1.85 -10.75
CA ASP A 73 -8.53 1.88 -11.00
C ASP A 73 -9.33 0.95 -10.07
N LYS A 74 -8.63 0.25 -9.17
CA LYS A 74 -9.22 -0.74 -8.26
C LYS A 74 -8.40 -0.88 -6.99
N ILE A 75 -9.00 -1.45 -5.95
CA ILE A 75 -8.25 -1.93 -4.80
C ILE A 75 -7.77 -3.35 -5.12
N LEU A 76 -6.47 -3.55 -5.05
CA LEU A 76 -5.84 -4.84 -5.33
C LEU A 76 -5.95 -5.78 -4.15
N MET A 77 -5.84 -5.23 -2.95
CA MET A 77 -5.92 -6.02 -1.73
C MET A 77 -6.27 -5.14 -0.54
N HIS A 78 -7.19 -5.61 0.30
CA HIS A 78 -7.60 -4.93 1.52
C HIS A 78 -6.88 -5.50 2.74
N ALA A 79 -6.54 -4.61 3.68
CA ALA A 79 -6.02 -4.90 5.01
C ALA A 79 -5.03 -6.08 5.01
N SER A 80 -3.99 -5.99 4.21
CA SER A 80 -2.99 -7.03 4.07
C SER A 80 -1.78 -6.78 4.93
N ARG A 81 -1.26 -7.85 5.53
CA ARG A 81 0.02 -7.86 6.25
C ARG A 81 1.15 -8.23 5.29
N ASN A 82 2.38 -7.89 5.68
CA ASN A 82 3.60 -8.34 5.01
C ASN A 82 3.66 -8.01 3.50
N VAL A 83 3.24 -6.80 3.13
CA VAL A 83 3.43 -6.28 1.77
C VAL A 83 4.93 -6.04 1.55
N LYS A 84 5.52 -6.73 0.58
CA LYS A 84 6.90 -6.52 0.14
C LYS A 84 6.89 -5.71 -1.14
N LEU A 85 7.39 -4.48 -1.09
CA LEU A 85 7.67 -3.67 -2.26
C LEU A 85 9.04 -4.06 -2.81
N VAL A 86 9.12 -4.41 -4.10
CA VAL A 86 10.32 -4.90 -4.77
C VAL A 86 10.85 -3.86 -5.76
N ALA A 87 12.08 -4.05 -6.24
CA ALA A 87 12.67 -3.25 -7.31
C ALA A 87 11.75 -3.19 -8.54
N GLY A 88 11.85 -2.10 -9.32
CA GLY A 88 11.03 -1.91 -10.51
C GLY A 88 9.58 -1.53 -10.28
N GLY A 89 9.17 -1.41 -9.01
CA GLY A 89 7.79 -1.11 -8.65
C GLY A 89 6.91 -2.35 -8.58
N TYR A 90 7.46 -3.57 -8.68
CA TYR A 90 6.73 -4.81 -8.42
C TYR A 90 6.42 -4.95 -6.93
N HIS A 91 5.37 -5.69 -6.61
CA HIS A 91 4.96 -5.91 -5.23
C HIS A 91 4.43 -7.32 -5.02
N CYS A 92 4.71 -7.84 -3.83
CA CYS A 92 4.34 -9.18 -3.40
C CYS A 92 3.61 -9.07 -2.07
N ILE A 93 2.47 -9.74 -1.97
CA ILE A 93 1.71 -9.88 -0.72
C ILE A 93 1.58 -11.36 -0.42
N ARG A 94 1.69 -11.74 0.85
CA ARG A 94 1.32 -13.08 1.29
C ARG A 94 -0.16 -13.11 1.66
N THR A 95 -0.92 -13.97 1.00
CA THR A 95 -2.33 -14.29 1.27
C THR A 95 -2.42 -15.71 1.82
N ASP A 96 -3.60 -16.11 2.29
CA ASP A 96 -3.82 -17.49 2.76
C ASP A 96 -3.66 -18.52 1.63
N ASN A 97 -3.91 -18.10 0.39
CA ASN A 97 -3.80 -18.92 -0.82
C ASN A 97 -2.41 -18.84 -1.49
N GLY A 98 -1.41 -18.25 -0.84
CA GLY A 98 -0.04 -18.16 -1.36
C GLY A 98 0.48 -16.73 -1.50
N LYS A 99 1.25 -16.45 -2.56
CA LYS A 99 1.78 -15.10 -2.83
C LYS A 99 1.04 -14.48 -4.00
N LEU A 100 0.46 -13.31 -3.78
CA LEU A 100 -0.09 -12.48 -4.85
C LEU A 100 0.99 -11.52 -5.32
N TRP A 101 1.25 -11.49 -6.62
CA TRP A 101 2.18 -10.57 -7.24
C TRP A 101 1.45 -9.56 -8.11
N SER A 102 1.97 -8.33 -8.12
CA SER A 102 1.53 -7.31 -9.06
C SER A 102 2.70 -6.54 -9.67
N ASP A 103 2.47 -6.08 -10.90
CA ASP A 103 3.40 -5.24 -11.64
C ASP A 103 3.41 -3.79 -11.13
N LYS A 104 4.29 -2.99 -11.71
CA LYS A 104 4.42 -1.54 -11.44
C LYS A 104 3.25 -0.68 -11.91
N TYR A 105 2.14 -1.26 -12.31
CA TYR A 105 0.90 -0.56 -12.64
C TYR A 105 -0.26 -1.07 -11.78
N GLY A 106 -0.03 -2.07 -10.94
CA GLY A 106 -1.04 -2.72 -10.13
C GLY A 106 -1.81 -3.83 -10.84
N ASN A 107 -1.35 -4.33 -11.99
CA ASN A 107 -1.93 -5.52 -12.59
C ASN A 107 -1.45 -6.75 -11.84
N ILE A 108 -2.35 -7.70 -11.58
CA ILE A 108 -2.00 -8.99 -10.98
C ILE A 108 -1.23 -9.79 -12.02
N ILE A 109 -0.08 -10.32 -11.61
CA ILE A 109 0.80 -11.13 -12.46
C ILE A 109 1.18 -12.43 -11.74
N THR A 110 1.73 -13.39 -12.49
CA THR A 110 2.28 -14.61 -11.91
C THR A 110 3.64 -14.36 -11.27
N SER A 111 4.06 -15.24 -10.36
CA SER A 111 5.37 -15.18 -9.72
C SER A 111 6.53 -15.20 -10.71
N ASP A 112 6.41 -16.00 -11.78
CA ASP A 112 7.49 -16.20 -12.75
C ASP A 112 7.77 -14.92 -13.54
N VAL A 113 6.70 -14.20 -13.92
CA VAL A 113 6.80 -12.90 -14.58
C VAL A 113 7.48 -11.88 -13.66
N ALA A 114 7.10 -11.85 -12.39
CA ALA A 114 7.73 -10.96 -11.41
C ALA A 114 9.22 -11.28 -11.23
N HIS A 115 9.57 -12.55 -11.02
CA HIS A 115 10.95 -12.98 -10.81
C HIS A 115 11.85 -12.70 -12.01
N ARG A 116 11.37 -12.95 -13.24
CA ARG A 116 12.09 -12.61 -14.47
C ARG A 116 12.37 -11.10 -14.54
N ALA A 117 11.35 -10.28 -14.36
CA ALA A 117 11.50 -8.82 -14.44
C ALA A 117 12.41 -8.24 -13.35
N ILE A 118 12.36 -8.79 -12.13
CA ILE A 118 13.25 -8.38 -11.03
C ILE A 118 14.69 -8.79 -11.34
N SER A 119 14.91 -9.99 -11.89
CA SER A 119 16.25 -10.46 -12.26
C SER A 119 16.88 -9.63 -13.37
N GLU A 120 16.09 -9.18 -14.35
CA GLU A 120 16.57 -8.35 -15.47
C GLU A 120 16.98 -6.94 -15.02
N GLN A 121 16.45 -6.43 -13.92
CA GLN A 121 16.79 -5.10 -13.39
C GLN A 121 18.03 -5.08 -12.49
N LEU A 122 18.49 -6.25 -12.03
CA LEU A 122 19.66 -6.38 -11.17
C LEU A 122 20.96 -6.60 -11.97
N HIS A 123 20.85 -6.77 -13.29
CA HIS A 123 21.96 -6.81 -14.25
C HIS A 123 21.99 -5.53 -15.08
#